data_AF-F0WC32-F1
#
_entry.id   AF-F0WC32-F1
#
_cell.length_a   1.000
_cell.length_b   1.000
_cell.length_c   1.000
_cell.angle_alpha   90.00
_cell.angle_beta   90.00
_cell.angle_gamma   90.00
#
_symmetry.space_group_name_H-M   'P 1'
#
loop_
_entity.id
_entity.type
_entity.pdbx_description
1 polymer ?
#
loop_
_entity_poly.entity_id
_entity_poly.type
_entity_poly.pdbx_seq_one_letter_code
_entity_poly.pdbx_strand_id
1 'polypeptide(L)'
;MAERYFNKQIDVGWNQNATLRYAMERMLQAFKTNTTPAQEMDHFTCPKDSRKSWIEQLMYLNAEAGASSRDFDYLVLNNIVQYASQEMRIVLMAKVNHQRTDYLQQAEELAHFTQSWES
;
A
#
# COMPACT_ATOMS: atom_id res chain seq x y z
N MET A 1 19.58 13.93 5.78
CA MET A 1 20.41 13.14 4.82
C MET A 1 20.08 13.49 3.37
N ALA A 2 18.80 13.57 3.00
CA ALA A 2 18.35 13.98 1.66
C ALA A 2 18.85 15.38 1.24
N GLU A 3 18.72 16.40 2.09
CA GLU A 3 19.18 17.77 1.80
C GLU A 3 20.67 17.85 1.40
N ARG A 4 21.56 17.20 2.18
CA ARG A 4 23.00 17.16 1.88
C ARG A 4 23.32 16.39 0.58
N TYR A 5 22.51 15.40 0.22
CA TYR A 5 22.65 14.66 -1.03
C TYR A 5 22.25 15.54 -2.22
N PHE A 6 21.13 16.27 -2.13
CA PHE A 6 20.68 17.17 -3.19
C PHE A 6 21.59 18.37 -3.38
N ASN A 7 22.04 19.01 -2.30
CA ASN A 7 22.95 20.14 -2.40
C ASN A 7 24.26 19.80 -3.13
N LYS A 8 24.68 18.53 -3.12
CA LYS A 8 25.82 18.05 -3.91
C LYS A 8 25.48 17.74 -5.37
N GLN A 9 24.22 17.50 -5.70
CA GLN A 9 23.75 17.18 -7.05
C GLN A 9 23.16 18.37 -7.80
N ILE A 10 22.94 19.53 -7.15
CA ILE A 10 22.43 20.76 -7.77
C ILE A 10 23.23 21.08 -9.04
N ASP A 11 24.55 21.24 -8.95
CA ASP A 11 25.37 21.63 -10.11
C ASP A 11 25.37 20.60 -11.25
N VAL A 12 25.23 19.31 -10.94
CA VAL A 12 25.17 18.24 -11.94
C VAL A 12 23.79 18.15 -12.60
N GLY A 13 22.72 18.31 -11.80
CA GLY A 13 21.33 18.22 -12.26
C GLY A 13 20.88 19.45 -13.06
N TRP A 14 21.30 20.65 -12.66
CA TRP A 14 21.00 21.89 -13.38
C TRP A 14 21.58 21.91 -14.80
N ASN A 15 22.73 21.25 -15.01
CA ASN A 15 23.35 21.12 -16.33
C ASN A 15 22.70 20.05 -17.23
N GLN A 16 21.88 19.15 -16.68
CA GLN A 16 21.19 18.09 -17.42
C GLN A 16 19.74 18.46 -17.76
N ASN A 17 18.97 18.89 -16.76
CA ASN A 17 17.57 19.30 -16.94
C ASN A 17 17.07 20.10 -15.73
N ALA A 18 16.93 21.41 -15.89
CA ALA A 18 16.54 22.34 -14.83
C ALA A 18 15.02 22.38 -14.54
N THR A 19 14.35 21.23 -14.57
CA THR A 19 12.90 21.15 -14.30
C THR A 19 12.61 20.50 -12.95
N LEU A 20 11.55 20.97 -12.29
CA LEU A 20 11.07 20.40 -11.03
C LEU A 20 10.76 18.90 -11.15
N ARG A 21 10.13 18.50 -12.26
CA ARG A 21 9.82 17.09 -12.54
C ARG A 21 11.09 16.22 -12.53
N TYR A 22 12.15 16.67 -13.20
CA TYR A 22 13.41 15.94 -13.23
C TYR A 22 14.01 15.79 -11.82
N ALA A 23 14.00 16.87 -11.02
CA ALA A 23 14.46 16.82 -9.64
C ALA A 23 13.64 15.82 -8.79
N MET A 24 12.32 15.80 -8.95
CA MET A 24 11.42 14.86 -8.26
C MET A 24 11.64 13.40 -8.69
N GLU A 25 11.87 13.13 -9.98
CA GLU A 25 12.20 11.78 -10.47
C GLU A 25 13.54 11.28 -9.93
N ARG A 26 14.55 12.16 -9.86
CA ARG A 26 15.86 11.83 -9.26
C ARG A 26 15.77 11.62 -7.75
N MET A 27 14.93 12.40 -7.06
CA MET A 27 14.56 12.15 -5.67
C MET A 27 13.94 10.78 -5.49
N LEU A 28 12.93 10.45 -6.29
CA LEU A 28 12.30 9.15 -6.24
C LEU A 28 13.32 8.04 -6.52
N GLN A 29 14.16 8.17 -7.56
CA GLN A 29 15.15 7.15 -7.89
C GLN A 29 16.21 6.93 -6.78
N ALA A 30 16.66 8.01 -6.12
CA ALA A 30 17.69 7.92 -5.09
C ALA A 30 17.17 7.41 -3.74
N PHE A 31 15.90 7.68 -3.43
CA PHE A 31 15.30 7.38 -2.12
C PHE A 31 14.21 6.33 -2.16
N LYS A 32 13.82 5.82 -3.34
CA LYS A 32 12.91 4.68 -3.45
C LYS A 32 13.55 3.48 -2.76
N THR A 33 12.83 2.94 -1.78
CA THR A 33 13.21 1.70 -1.13
C THR A 33 13.12 0.58 -2.15
N ASN A 34 14.22 -0.14 -2.38
CA ASN A 34 14.21 -1.37 -3.18
C ASN A 34 13.74 -2.52 -2.30
N THR A 35 12.42 -2.65 -2.17
CA THR A 35 11.77 -3.73 -1.44
C THR A 35 11.84 -5.00 -2.30
N THR A 36 12.24 -6.12 -1.72
CA THR A 36 12.21 -7.40 -2.44
C THR A 36 10.77 -7.90 -2.53
N PRO A 37 10.42 -8.73 -3.53
CA PRO A 37 9.07 -9.31 -3.61
C PRO A 37 8.65 -10.07 -2.35
N ALA A 38 9.61 -10.66 -1.61
CA ALA A 38 9.34 -11.32 -0.34
C ALA A 38 8.92 -10.33 0.75
N GLN A 39 9.64 -9.21 0.87
CA GLN A 39 9.29 -8.15 1.81
C GLN A 39 7.93 -7.51 1.46
N GLU A 40 7.67 -7.25 0.17
CA GLU A 40 6.36 -6.76 -0.30
C GLU A 40 5.24 -7.74 0.13
N MET A 41 5.45 -9.04 -0.05
CA MET A 41 4.48 -10.06 0.36
C MET A 41 4.26 -10.08 1.89
N ASP A 42 5.32 -9.90 2.69
CA ASP A 42 5.17 -9.82 4.15
C ASP A 42 4.28 -8.64 4.56
N HIS A 43 4.36 -7.50 3.87
CA HIS A 43 3.50 -6.35 4.11
C HIS A 43 2.01 -6.66 3.84
N PHE A 44 1.70 -7.41 2.77
CA PHE A 44 0.33 -7.80 2.42
C PHE A 44 -0.23 -8.98 3.22
N THR A 45 0.60 -9.71 3.96
CA THR A 45 0.17 -10.85 4.80
C THR A 45 0.20 -10.54 6.29
N CYS A 46 0.60 -9.32 6.65
CA CYS A 46 0.58 -8.86 8.03
C CYS A 46 -0.87 -8.61 8.50
N PRO A 47 -1.33 -9.24 9.60
CA PRO A 47 -2.63 -8.93 10.19
C PRO A 47 -2.74 -7.48 10.67
N LYS A 48 -3.97 -6.96 10.72
CA LYS A 48 -4.25 -5.64 11.31
C LYS A 48 -3.83 -5.62 12.79
N ASP A 49 -3.08 -4.59 13.19
CA ASP A 49 -2.82 -4.29 14.60
C ASP A 49 -4.12 -3.97 15.33
N SER A 50 -4.36 -4.55 16.49
CA SER A 50 -5.59 -4.33 17.28
C SER A 50 -5.82 -2.86 17.68
N ARG A 51 -4.77 -2.04 17.68
CA ARG A 51 -4.85 -0.59 17.97
C ARG A 51 -5.25 0.24 16.75
N LYS A 52 -5.19 -0.32 15.54
CA LYS A 52 -5.56 0.36 14.30
C LYS A 52 -7.00 0.05 13.92
N SER A 53 -7.68 1.04 13.35
CA SER A 53 -8.95 0.86 12.66
C SER A 53 -8.77 0.09 11.35
N TRP A 54 -9.85 -0.52 10.85
CA TRP A 54 -9.83 -1.17 9.53
C TRP A 54 -9.58 -0.19 8.40
N ILE A 55 -9.99 1.06 8.57
CA ILE A 55 -9.79 2.14 7.60
C ILE A 55 -8.32 2.56 7.54
N GLU A 56 -7.62 2.63 8.67
CA GLU A 56 -6.17 2.86 8.69
C GLU A 56 -5.39 1.69 8.07
N GLN A 57 -5.82 0.44 8.30
CA GLN A 57 -5.22 -0.73 7.67
C GLN A 57 -5.41 -0.69 6.14
N LEU A 58 -6.61 -0.34 5.66
CA LEU A 58 -6.88 -0.20 4.23
C LEU A 58 -6.00 0.89 3.59
N MET A 59 -5.88 2.06 4.23
CA MET A 59 -5.01 3.13 3.74
C MET A 59 -3.55 2.68 3.62
N TYR A 60 -3.05 1.94 4.61
CA TYR A 60 -1.70 1.38 4.58
C TYR A 60 -1.50 0.42 3.40
N LEU A 61 -2.41 -0.53 3.21
CA LEU A 61 -2.32 -1.53 2.13
C LEU A 61 -2.44 -0.89 0.74
N ASN A 62 -3.31 0.12 0.57
CA ASN A 62 -3.42 0.87 -0.69
C ASN A 62 -2.12 1.62 -1.01
N ALA A 63 -1.44 2.17 0.00
CA ALA A 63 -0.14 2.81 -0.20
C ALA A 63 0.94 1.80 -0.62
N GLU A 64 0.97 0.60 -0.03
CA GLU A 64 1.88 -0.48 -0.43
C GLU A 64 1.61 -0.96 -1.87
N ALA A 65 0.34 -1.11 -2.25
CA ALA A 65 -0.05 -1.49 -3.61
C ALA A 65 0.36 -0.42 -4.62
N GLY A 66 0.12 0.86 -4.32
CA GLY A 66 0.50 1.97 -5.19
C GLY A 66 2.01 2.22 -5.28
N ALA A 67 2.79 1.83 -4.26
CA ALA A 67 4.26 1.92 -4.28
C ALA A 67 4.92 0.79 -5.08
N SER A 68 4.22 -0.34 -5.21
CA SER A 68 4.68 -1.52 -5.94
C SER A 68 4.57 -1.30 -7.45
N SER A 69 5.54 -1.80 -8.22
CA SER A 69 5.45 -1.77 -9.70
C SER A 69 4.62 -2.92 -10.27
N ARG A 70 3.95 -3.69 -9.40
CA ARG A 70 3.15 -4.88 -9.71
C ARG A 70 1.71 -4.59 -9.34
N ASP A 71 0.77 -5.20 -10.06
CA ASP A 71 -0.63 -5.17 -9.70
C ASP A 71 -0.86 -6.08 -8.48
N PHE A 72 -1.06 -5.44 -7.33
CA PHE A 72 -1.28 -6.08 -6.03
C PHE A 72 -2.64 -5.70 -5.43
N ASP A 73 -3.57 -5.18 -6.23
CA ASP A 73 -4.88 -4.76 -5.75
C ASP A 73 -5.66 -5.91 -5.11
N TYR A 74 -5.53 -7.11 -5.67
CA TYR A 74 -6.13 -8.33 -5.11
C TYR A 74 -5.53 -8.71 -3.73
N LEU A 75 -4.26 -8.35 -3.45
CA LEU A 75 -3.62 -8.61 -2.16
C LEU A 75 -4.18 -7.71 -1.06
N VAL A 76 -4.62 -6.50 -1.39
CA VAL A 76 -5.33 -5.62 -0.45
C VAL A 76 -6.63 -6.29 0.00
N LEU A 77 -7.46 -6.75 -0.94
CA LEU A 77 -8.69 -7.49 -0.63
C LEU A 77 -8.40 -8.77 0.17
N ASN A 78 -7.38 -9.52 -0.26
CA ASN A 78 -6.98 -10.75 0.42
C ASN A 78 -6.55 -10.49 1.87
N ASN A 79 -5.83 -9.40 2.16
CA ASN A 79 -5.44 -9.05 3.52
C ASN A 79 -6.67 -8.83 4.42
N ILE A 80 -7.58 -7.97 3.97
CA ILE A 80 -8.81 -7.62 4.70
C ILE A 80 -9.61 -8.86 5.06
N VAL A 81 -9.66 -9.85 4.17
CA VAL A 81 -10.44 -11.08 4.37
C VAL A 81 -9.68 -12.13 5.18
N GLN A 82 -8.49 -12.54 4.73
CA GLN A 82 -7.79 -13.73 5.25
C GLN A 82 -7.14 -13.50 6.62
N TYR A 83 -6.77 -12.26 6.91
CA TYR A 83 -6.00 -11.89 8.11
C TYR A 83 -6.84 -11.12 9.13
N ALA A 84 -8.16 -11.09 8.95
CA ALA A 84 -9.10 -10.74 10.00
C ALA A 84 -9.14 -11.78 11.13
N SER A 85 -9.81 -11.45 12.23
CA SER A 85 -10.11 -12.42 13.30
C SER A 85 -10.87 -13.64 12.74
N GLN A 86 -10.79 -14.78 13.42
CA GLN A 86 -11.36 -16.03 12.91
C GLN A 86 -12.86 -15.92 12.58
N GLU A 87 -13.64 -15.30 13.47
CA GLU A 87 -15.07 -15.09 13.28
C GLU A 87 -15.35 -14.13 12.11
N MET A 88 -14.63 -13.00 12.07
CA MET A 88 -14.79 -12.00 11.02
C MET A 88 -14.41 -12.56 9.65
N ARG A 89 -13.32 -13.30 9.55
CA ARG A 89 -12.86 -13.93 8.31
C ARG A 89 -13.93 -14.80 7.67
N ILE A 90 -14.66 -15.59 8.47
CA ILE A 90 -15.75 -16.45 7.96
C ILE A 90 -16.84 -15.58 7.32
N VAL A 91 -17.23 -14.49 7.98
CA VAL A 91 -18.24 -13.55 7.47
C VAL A 91 -17.77 -12.85 6.21
N LEU A 92 -16.51 -12.41 6.18
CA LEU A 92 -15.91 -11.73 5.03
C LEU A 92 -15.77 -12.66 3.84
N MET A 93 -15.29 -13.90 4.03
CA MET A 93 -15.22 -14.90 2.96
C MET A 93 -16.58 -15.15 2.31
N ALA A 94 -17.67 -15.14 3.09
CA ALA A 94 -19.02 -15.29 2.56
C ALA A 94 -19.52 -14.03 1.81
N LYS A 95 -18.97 -12.85 2.11
CA LYS A 95 -19.32 -11.57 1.47
C LYS A 95 -18.48 -11.26 0.23
N VAL A 96 -17.29 -11.84 0.12
CA VAL A 96 -16.41 -11.64 -1.04
C VAL A 96 -17.12 -12.11 -2.30
N ASN A 97 -17.17 -11.25 -3.30
CA ASN A 97 -17.63 -11.59 -4.63
C ASN A 97 -16.43 -11.89 -5.52
N HIS A 98 -16.18 -13.17 -5.78
CA HIS A 98 -15.07 -13.65 -6.60
C HIS A 98 -15.23 -13.34 -8.11
N GLN A 99 -16.39 -12.86 -8.56
CA GLN A 99 -16.61 -12.47 -9.96
C GLN A 99 -16.21 -11.03 -10.24
N ARG A 100 -16.02 -10.22 -9.19
CA ARG A 100 -15.60 -8.82 -9.27
C ARG A 100 -14.09 -8.72 -9.47
N THR A 101 -13.67 -7.79 -10.32
CA THR A 101 -12.27 -7.47 -10.59
C THR A 101 -11.84 -6.12 -9.98
N ASP A 102 -12.79 -5.36 -9.44
CA ASP A 102 -12.57 -4.09 -8.73
C ASP A 102 -12.15 -4.36 -7.27
N TYR A 103 -10.99 -4.99 -7.09
CA TYR A 103 -10.53 -5.49 -5.79
C TYR A 103 -10.41 -4.40 -4.72
N LEU A 104 -9.90 -3.21 -5.07
CA LEU A 104 -9.76 -2.10 -4.12
C LEU A 104 -11.11 -1.58 -3.64
N GLN A 105 -12.09 -1.45 -4.54
CA GLN A 105 -13.44 -1.02 -4.19
C GLN A 105 -14.12 -2.03 -3.28
N GLN A 106 -13.96 -3.31 -3.56
CA GLN A 106 -14.48 -4.37 -2.70
C GLN A 106 -13.77 -4.41 -1.34
N ALA A 107 -12.46 -4.18 -1.30
CA ALA A 107 -11.70 -4.09 -0.05
C ALA A 107 -12.19 -2.91 0.82
N GLU A 108 -12.50 -1.77 0.20
CA GLU A 108 -13.07 -0.61 0.87
C GLU A 108 -14.46 -0.92 1.48
N GLU A 109 -15.37 -1.50 0.70
CA GLU A 109 -16.69 -1.92 1.18
C GLU A 109 -16.59 -2.87 2.38
N LEU A 110 -15.69 -3.87 2.30
CA LEU A 110 -15.49 -4.83 3.37
C LEU A 110 -14.81 -4.20 4.60
N ALA A 111 -13.86 -3.29 4.42
CA ALA A 111 -13.22 -2.57 5.52
C ALA A 111 -14.21 -1.65 6.26
N HIS A 112 -15.15 -1.02 5.54
CA HIS A 112 -16.24 -0.27 6.19
C HIS A 112 -17.18 -1.20 6.96
N PHE A 113 -17.53 -2.35 6.38
CA PHE A 113 -18.33 -3.36 7.05
C PHE A 113 -17.68 -3.84 8.35
N THR A 114 -16.40 -4.24 8.31
CA THR A 114 -15.67 -4.69 9.51
C THR A 114 -15.54 -3.59 10.55
N GLN A 115 -15.29 -2.35 10.13
CA GLN A 115 -15.22 -1.22 11.06
C GLN A 115 -16.52 -1.04 11.83
N SER A 116 -17.67 -1.16 11.14
CA SER A 116 -18.99 -1.05 11.78
C SER A 116 -19.31 -2.20 12.73
N TRP A 117 -18.69 -3.37 12.54
CA TRP A 117 -18.87 -4.54 13.39
C TRP A 117 -18.03 -4.48 14.66
N GLU A 118 -16.83 -3.89 14.59
CA GLU A 118 -15.94 -3.69 15.74
C GLU A 118 -16.29 -2.48 16.61
N SER A 119 -17.20 -1.61 16.16
CA SER A 119 -17.64 -0.40 16.87
C SER A 119 -18.79 -0.68 17.83
#